data_AF-A0A820KRC3-F1
#
_entry.id   AF-A0A820KRC3-F1
#
_cell.length_a   1.000
_cell.length_b   1.000
_cell.length_c   1.000
_cell.angle_alpha   90.00
_cell.angle_beta   90.00
_cell.angle_gamma   90.00
#
_symmetry.space_group_name_H-M   'P 1'
#
loop_
_entity.id
_entity.type
_entity.pdbx_description
1 polymer ?
#
loop_
_entity_poly.entity_id
_entity_poly.type
_entity_poly.pdbx_seq_one_letter_code
_entity_poly.pdbx_strand_id
1 'polypeptide(L)'
;MDQCEMYIRKQSNDSIILIVSGQYGRQIMPNVYELSQLIAAFVYCSNKEAHIGWSKDYYKIKAVLTHSDKLINALISEEERSKQNTA
;
A
#
# COMPACT_ATOMS: atom_id res chain seq x y z
N MET A 1 -6.47 -18.66 -3.00
CA MET A 1 -5.53 -17.51 -3.03
C MET A 1 -6.27 -16.34 -3.65
N ASP A 2 -6.15 -15.17 -3.05
CA ASP A 2 -6.83 -13.96 -3.52
C ASP A 2 -6.26 -13.48 -4.88
N GLN A 3 -7.10 -12.95 -5.78
CA GLN A 3 -6.68 -12.55 -7.13
C GLN A 3 -5.69 -11.37 -7.13
N CYS A 4 -5.84 -10.43 -6.21
CA CYS A 4 -4.91 -9.31 -6.04
C CYS A 4 -3.56 -9.80 -5.53
N GLU A 5 -3.56 -10.71 -4.55
CA GLU A 5 -2.32 -11.36 -4.08
C GLU A 5 -1.61 -12.10 -5.22
N MET A 6 -2.35 -12.89 -6.00
CA MET A 6 -1.80 -13.59 -7.16
C MET A 6 -1.21 -12.63 -8.19
N TYR A 7 -1.86 -11.49 -8.43
CA TYR A 7 -1.36 -10.47 -9.34
C TYR A 7 -0.04 -9.87 -8.85
N ILE A 8 0.01 -9.43 -7.58
CA ILE A 8 1.22 -8.86 -6.97
C ILE A 8 2.39 -9.83 -7.08
N ARG A 9 2.18 -11.11 -6.75
CA ARG A 9 3.24 -12.14 -6.82
C ARG A 9 3.76 -12.38 -8.24
N LYS A 10 2.90 -12.23 -9.27
CA LYS A 10 3.29 -12.43 -10.67
C LYS A 10 4.15 -11.30 -11.22
N GLN A 11 4.08 -10.09 -10.65
CA GLN A 11 4.89 -8.96 -11.10
C GLN A 11 6.27 -8.98 -10.43
N SER A 12 7.15 -9.88 -10.90
CA SER A 12 8.49 -10.02 -10.33
C SER A 12 9.46 -8.88 -10.68
N ASN A 13 9.17 -8.15 -11.76
CA ASN A 13 10.08 -7.13 -12.31
C ASN A 13 9.56 -5.70 -12.13
N ASP A 14 8.31 -5.54 -11.67
CA ASP A 14 7.70 -4.23 -11.49
C ASP A 14 7.63 -3.86 -10.02
N SER A 15 7.76 -2.57 -9.73
CA SER A 15 7.46 -2.02 -8.42
C SER A 15 6.00 -1.63 -8.33
N ILE A 16 5.34 -2.03 -7.24
CA ILE A 16 3.91 -1.83 -7.00
C ILE A 16 3.72 -0.88 -5.82
N ILE A 17 2.93 0.17 -6.06
CA ILE A 17 2.28 0.96 -5.02
C ILE A 17 0.83 0.48 -4.92
N LEU A 18 0.45 -0.06 -3.77
CA LEU A 18 -0.87 -0.65 -3.58
C LEU A 18 -1.82 0.33 -2.87
N ILE A 19 -3.00 0.54 -3.44
CA ILE A 19 -4.10 1.27 -2.78
C ILE A 19 -5.15 0.23 -2.37
N VAL A 20 -5.48 0.17 -1.08
CA VAL A 20 -6.45 -0.79 -0.54
C VAL A 20 -7.50 -0.13 0.31
N SER A 21 -8.68 -0.74 0.41
CA SER A 21 -9.65 -0.39 1.44
C SER A 21 -9.17 -0.85 2.82
N GLY A 22 -9.73 -0.29 3.89
CA GLY A 22 -9.33 -0.60 5.26
C GLY A 22 -9.50 -2.07 5.66
N GLN A 23 -10.71 -2.60 5.47
CA GLN A 23 -11.00 -4.00 5.79
C GLN A 23 -10.17 -4.96 4.95
N TYR A 24 -10.10 -4.73 3.63
CA TYR A 24 -9.38 -5.62 2.74
C TYR A 24 -7.87 -5.53 2.94
N GLY A 25 -7.35 -4.33 3.21
CA GLY A 25 -5.96 -4.10 3.60
C GLY A 25 -5.57 -4.97 4.79
N ARG A 26 -6.39 -5.00 5.85
CA ARG A 26 -6.14 -5.86 7.01
C ARG A 26 -6.06 -7.35 6.66
N GLN A 27 -6.80 -7.79 5.65
CA GLN A 27 -6.84 -9.19 5.21
C GLN A 27 -5.66 -9.56 4.32
N ILE A 28 -5.30 -8.70 3.36
CA ILE A 28 -4.27 -9.00 2.36
C ILE A 28 -2.84 -8.72 2.85
N MET A 29 -2.65 -7.69 3.67
CA MET A 29 -1.32 -7.23 4.10
C MET A 29 -0.46 -8.33 4.75
N PRO A 30 -0.97 -9.21 5.64
CA PRO A 30 -0.20 -10.33 6.17
C PRO A 30 0.47 -11.20 5.10
N ASN A 31 -0.14 -11.34 3.92
CA ASN A 31 0.35 -12.23 2.87
C ASN A 31 1.34 -11.55 1.91
N VAL A 32 1.26 -10.22 1.78
CA VAL A 32 1.98 -9.47 0.74
C VAL A 32 3.01 -8.48 1.29
N TYR A 33 3.03 -8.19 2.60
CA TYR A 33 3.89 -7.11 3.13
C TYR A 33 5.39 -7.38 2.94
N GLU A 34 5.84 -8.63 2.90
CA GLU A 34 7.26 -8.95 2.70
C GLU A 34 7.68 -8.97 1.23
N LEU A 35 6.73 -8.97 0.29
CA LEU A 35 7.01 -9.05 -1.13
C LEU A 35 7.83 -7.85 -1.61
N SER A 36 8.99 -8.10 -2.20
CA SER A 36 9.93 -7.05 -2.62
C SER A 36 9.33 -6.11 -3.67
N GLN A 37 8.47 -6.63 -4.56
CA GLN A 37 7.75 -5.83 -5.55
C GLN A 37 6.76 -4.85 -4.92
N LEU A 38 6.23 -5.13 -3.72
CA LEU A 38 5.39 -4.18 -3.02
C LEU A 38 6.31 -3.18 -2.30
N ILE A 39 6.40 -1.96 -2.81
CA ILE A 39 7.30 -0.93 -2.28
C ILE A 39 6.59 0.01 -1.31
N ALA A 40 5.30 0.25 -1.52
CA ALA A 40 4.46 1.08 -0.67
C ALA A 40 3.00 0.65 -0.74
N ALA A 41 2.26 0.93 0.33
CA ALA A 41 0.82 0.73 0.39
C ALA A 41 0.12 1.92 1.06
N PHE A 42 -1.10 2.19 0.62
CA PHE A 42 -1.98 3.23 1.15
C PHE A 42 -3.34 2.63 1.47
N VAL A 43 -3.79 2.83 2.70
CA VAL A 43 -5.14 2.46 3.09
C VAL A 43 -6.05 3.65 2.83
N TYR A 44 -6.93 3.55 1.84
CA TYR A 44 -7.93 4.57 1.52
C TYR A 44 -9.31 4.10 1.96
N CYS A 45 -9.91 4.79 2.93
CA CYS A 45 -11.18 4.37 3.52
C CYS A 45 -11.88 5.54 4.23
N SER A 46 -13.19 5.44 4.46
CA SER A 46 -13.95 6.43 5.22
C SER A 46 -13.69 6.39 6.74
N ASN A 47 -13.37 5.20 7.29
CA ASN A 47 -13.14 4.99 8.71
C ASN A 47 -11.65 4.84 9.05
N LYS A 48 -10.93 5.96 9.10
CA LYS A 48 -9.49 5.98 9.40
C LYS A 48 -9.16 5.34 10.75
N GLU A 49 -9.90 5.70 11.80
CA GLU A 49 -9.59 5.31 13.18
C GLU A 49 -9.60 3.80 13.39
N ALA A 50 -10.55 3.11 12.76
CA ALA A 50 -10.63 1.64 12.81
C ALA A 50 -9.41 0.93 12.19
N HIS A 51 -8.58 1.64 11.43
CA HIS A 51 -7.51 1.04 10.65
C HIS A 51 -6.10 1.53 10.97
N ILE A 52 -5.96 2.66 11.68
CA ILE A 52 -4.65 3.16 12.15
C ILE A 52 -3.93 2.13 13.04
N GLY A 53 -4.68 1.42 13.89
CA GLY A 53 -4.09 0.48 14.86
C GLY A 53 -3.29 -0.61 14.18
N TRP A 54 -3.96 -1.43 13.35
CA TRP A 54 -3.32 -2.55 12.66
C TRP A 54 -2.37 -2.10 11.54
N SER A 55 -2.61 -0.93 10.92
CA SER A 55 -1.76 -0.50 9.80
C SER A 55 -0.32 -0.24 10.20
N LYS A 56 -0.09 0.12 11.47
CA LYS A 56 1.24 0.42 12.02
C LYS A 56 2.15 -0.79 12.08
N ASP A 57 1.58 -1.99 12.10
CA ASP A 57 2.35 -3.25 12.12
C ASP A 57 3.06 -3.52 10.78
N TYR A 58 2.69 -2.78 9.72
CA TYR A 58 3.22 -2.97 8.37
C TYR A 58 3.93 -1.71 7.88
N TYR A 59 5.26 -1.68 7.95
CA TYR A 59 6.10 -0.51 7.60
C TYR A 59 5.95 -0.01 6.14
N LYS A 60 5.42 -0.84 5.25
CA LYS A 60 5.12 -0.47 3.86
C LYS A 60 3.83 0.33 3.73
N ILE A 61 2.93 0.26 4.71
CA ILE A 61 1.76 1.14 4.76
C ILE A 61 2.24 2.54 5.16
N LYS A 62 2.20 3.46 4.20
CA LYS A 62 2.71 4.83 4.39
C LYS A 62 1.67 5.73 5.04
N ALA A 63 0.38 5.52 4.74
CA ALA A 63 -0.69 6.27 5.37
C ALA A 63 -2.04 5.56 5.31
N VAL A 64 -2.90 5.92 6.27
CA VAL A 64 -4.35 5.69 6.24
C VAL A 64 -5.03 7.03 5.94
N LEU A 65 -5.74 7.10 4.82
CA LEU A 65 -6.26 8.32 4.22
C LEU A 65 -7.76 8.22 3.97
N THR A 66 -8.45 9.33 4.11
CA THR A 66 -9.91 9.45 3.92
C THR A 66 -10.30 10.39 2.80
N HIS A 67 -9.37 11.24 2.35
CA HIS A 67 -9.63 12.26 1.34
C HIS A 67 -8.75 12.02 0.11
N SER A 68 -9.35 12.15 -1.08
CA SER A 68 -8.69 11.85 -2.35
C SER A 68 -7.52 12.78 -2.65
N ASP A 69 -7.59 14.06 -2.27
CA ASP A 69 -6.50 15.03 -2.39
C ASP A 69 -5.25 14.57 -1.65
N LYS A 70 -5.42 14.10 -0.40
CA LYS A 70 -4.32 13.56 0.41
C LYS A 70 -3.74 12.28 -0.20
N LEU A 71 -4.61 11.43 -0.77
CA LEU A 71 -4.17 10.21 -1.47
C LEU A 71 -3.33 10.55 -2.70
N ILE A 72 -3.82 11.44 -3.56
CA ILE A 72 -3.12 11.86 -4.79
C ILE A 72 -1.76 12.46 -4.44
N ASN A 73 -1.71 13.39 -3.48
CA ASN A 73 -0.45 14.00 -3.06
C ASN A 73 0.53 12.96 -2.52
N ALA A 74 0.06 12.00 -1.71
CA ALA A 74 0.91 10.94 -1.18
C ALA A 74 1.44 9.99 -2.28
N LEU A 75 0.64 9.69 -3.29
CA LEU A 75 1.05 8.87 -4.43
C LEU A 75 2.14 9.57 -5.26
N ILE A 76 1.97 10.87 -5.55
CA ILE A 76 2.96 11.67 -6.27
C ILE A 76 4.29 11.67 -5.51
N SER A 77 4.25 11.96 -4.20
CA SER A 77 5.46 11.98 -3.38
C SER A 77 6.16 10.61 -3.30
N GLU A 78 5.42 9.51 -3.26
CA GLU A 78 6.01 8.16 -3.28
C GLU A 78 6.59 7.79 -4.63
N GLU A 79 5.95 8.19 -5.73
CA GLU A 79 6.48 8.00 -7.08
C GLU A 79 7.82 8.74 -7.25
N GLU A 80 7.89 10.00 -6.83
CA GLU A 80 9.11 10.80 -6.87
C GLU A 80 10.25 10.17 -6.05
N ARG A 81 9.94 9.70 -4.83
CA ARG A 81 10.90 9.02 -3.96
C ARG A 81 11.41 7.71 -4.57
N SER A 82 10.54 6.97 -5.25
CA SER A 82 10.89 5.69 -5.87
C SER A 82 11.85 5.87 -7.04
N LYS A 83 11.77 6.99 -7.76
CA LYS A 83 12.71 7.34 -8.84
C LYS A 83 14.10 7.70 -8.32
N GLN A 84 14.19 8.31 -7.13
CA GLN A 84 15.45 8.76 -6.54
C GLN A 84 16.30 7.62 -5.95
N ASN A 85 15.69 6.48 -5.60
CA ASN A 85 16.40 5.32 -5.04
C ASN A 85 16.99 4.37 -6.10
N THR A 86 16.85 4.68 -7.39
CA THR A 86 17.35 3.87 -8.52
C THR A 86 18.63 4.47 -9.15
N ALA A 87 19.22 5.49 -8.51
CA ALA A 87 20.45 6.15 -8.94
C ALA A 87 21.68 5.66 -8.17
#